data_AF-A0AAV8Z820-F1
#
_entry.id   AF-A0AAV8Z820-F1
#
_cell.length_a   1.000
_cell.length_b   1.000
_cell.length_c   1.000
_cell.angle_alpha   90.00
_cell.angle_beta   90.00
_cell.angle_gamma   90.00
#
_symmetry.space_group_name_H-M   'P 1'
#
loop_
_entity.id
_entity.type
_entity.pdbx_description
1 polymer ?
#
loop_
_entity_poly.entity_id
_entity_poly.type
_entity_poly.pdbx_seq_one_letter_code
_entity_poly.pdbx_strand_id
1 'polypeptide(L)'
;MVDHEMIDLGSCGLHVIHGALPTGHKSAGWNINSFLTGLYWLFKDSPARRSDFMSMTKTNIFPYKFCQTRWVESSRAANRALLIFSDVKKYVNDSKVKLPSTVLLATTLEPFLKKFQSDEPLGPFLYTEVQILLINLLEKFVKKDVIPKDAKKILNINFKDSEILLPLNKIDIGFASRKLLKNITESKKHIFYKECRTFLIACVTKIVSRSNLKYDIVKAISCLDPSLICNYPKKAEQRVRLTLEILYEKGVINSDLADKCKMQFNRCVIDYSNNFKMFEPCQRLDKFYTKLLSKHEEYQDFYKIIKIILIFSHGNAIVESGFSINKELLVENLHENSLIAQRIVYDNLLHKGGAENIDIDNKIINYCRIASRNYKDALEQKKERSKNYFRSKCL
;
A
#
# COMPACT_ATOMS: atom_id res chain seq x y z
N MET A 1 23.37 21.40 -46.34
CA MET A 1 23.51 20.00 -45.90
C MET A 1 22.58 19.19 -46.76
N VAL A 2 23.09 18.16 -47.44
CA VAL A 2 22.27 17.26 -48.26
C VAL A 2 21.52 16.34 -47.30
N ASP A 3 20.19 16.38 -47.32
CA ASP A 3 19.35 15.43 -46.60
C ASP A 3 19.51 14.07 -47.28
N HIS A 4 20.19 13.14 -46.61
CA HIS A 4 20.22 11.76 -47.05
C HIS A 4 18.92 11.10 -46.57
N GLU A 5 17.99 10.81 -47.48
CA GLU A 5 16.84 9.97 -47.19
C GLU A 5 17.32 8.58 -46.77
N MET A 6 17.08 8.23 -45.50
CA MET A 6 17.40 6.92 -44.95
C MET A 6 16.48 5.87 -45.59
N ILE A 7 17.06 4.78 -46.09
CA ILE A 7 16.29 3.64 -46.62
C ILE A 7 15.70 2.87 -45.43
N ASP A 8 14.37 2.84 -45.34
CA ASP A 8 13.63 2.10 -44.31
C ASP A 8 13.67 0.58 -44.58
N LEU A 9 14.25 -0.19 -43.65
CA LEU A 9 14.24 -1.66 -43.67
C LEU A 9 12.94 -2.25 -43.09
N GLY A 10 11.98 -1.40 -42.73
CA GLY A 10 10.74 -1.77 -42.08
C GLY A 10 10.95 -2.16 -40.62
N SER A 11 10.20 -3.16 -40.16
CA SER A 11 10.25 -3.60 -38.76
C SER A 11 11.49 -4.44 -38.43
N CYS A 12 11.99 -4.32 -37.20
CA CYS A 12 13.09 -5.16 -36.71
C CYS A 12 12.68 -6.66 -36.68
N GLY A 13 13.26 -7.47 -37.55
CA GLY A 13 12.96 -8.92 -37.63
C GLY A 13 13.19 -9.68 -36.32
N LEU A 14 14.15 -9.25 -35.48
CA LEU A 14 14.33 -9.81 -34.14
C LEU A 14 13.12 -9.58 -33.25
N HIS A 15 12.56 -8.36 -33.24
CA HIS A 15 11.36 -8.06 -32.46
C HIS A 15 10.15 -8.87 -32.94
N VAL A 16 9.98 -9.03 -34.26
CA VAL A 16 8.90 -9.85 -34.85
C VAL A 16 9.01 -11.31 -34.42
N ILE A 17 10.20 -11.92 -34.58
CA ILE A 17 10.44 -13.32 -34.20
C ILE A 17 10.32 -13.52 -32.68
N HIS A 18 10.85 -12.58 -31.89
CA HIS A 18 10.69 -12.61 -30.43
C HIS A 18 9.22 -12.50 -29.99
N GLY A 19 8.40 -11.72 -30.71
CA GLY A 19 6.98 -11.55 -30.43
C GLY A 19 6.12 -12.75 -30.84
N ALA A 20 6.57 -13.57 -31.81
CA ALA A 20 5.78 -14.68 -32.35
C ALA A 20 5.45 -15.76 -31.30
N LEU A 21 6.44 -16.17 -30.48
CA LEU A 21 6.26 -17.24 -29.50
C LEU A 21 5.35 -16.87 -28.31
N PRO A 22 5.49 -15.70 -27.66
CA PRO A 22 4.50 -15.19 -26.69
C PRO A 22 3.10 -15.08 -27.29
N THR A 23 3.00 -14.62 -28.54
CA THR A 23 1.71 -14.53 -29.24
C THR A 23 1.10 -15.91 -29.41
N GLY A 24 1.88 -16.92 -29.81
CA GLY A 24 1.45 -18.31 -29.87
C GLY A 24 0.96 -18.86 -28.53
N HIS A 25 1.70 -18.62 -27.44
CA HIS A 25 1.26 -19.01 -26.10
C HIS A 25 -0.07 -18.35 -25.71
N LYS A 26 -0.23 -17.05 -25.99
CA LYS A 26 -1.45 -16.29 -25.67
C LYS A 26 -2.64 -16.82 -26.47
N SER A 27 -2.47 -17.05 -27.77
CA SER A 27 -3.51 -17.61 -28.64
C SER A 27 -3.94 -19.03 -28.23
N ALA A 28 -3.00 -19.83 -27.71
CA ALA A 28 -3.29 -21.17 -27.21
C ALA A 28 -3.81 -21.19 -25.75
N GLY A 29 -3.87 -20.04 -25.07
CA GLY A 29 -4.24 -19.96 -23.65
C GLY A 29 -3.20 -20.57 -22.69
N TRP A 30 -1.95 -20.73 -23.14
CA TRP A 30 -0.88 -21.37 -22.37
C TRP A 30 -0.22 -20.40 -21.39
N ASN A 31 -0.21 -20.76 -20.11
CA ASN A 31 0.42 -19.98 -19.04
C ASN A 31 1.90 -20.36 -18.79
N ILE A 32 2.64 -20.75 -19.84
CA ILE A 32 4.04 -21.21 -19.73
C ILE A 32 4.97 -20.11 -19.19
N ASN A 33 4.78 -18.86 -19.63
CA ASN A 33 5.60 -17.74 -19.19
C ASN A 33 5.51 -17.54 -17.68
N SER A 34 4.28 -17.56 -17.15
CA SER A 34 3.98 -17.46 -15.73
C SER A 34 4.54 -18.64 -14.95
N PHE A 35 4.41 -19.86 -15.49
CA PHE A 35 4.96 -21.06 -14.87
C PHE A 35 6.49 -21.01 -14.73
N LEU A 36 7.22 -20.75 -15.82
CA LEU A 36 8.69 -20.69 -15.80
C LEU A 36 9.21 -19.56 -14.90
N THR A 37 8.52 -18.42 -14.92
CA THR A 37 8.82 -17.30 -14.02
C THR A 37 8.62 -17.71 -12.56
N GLY A 38 7.44 -18.24 -12.22
CA GLY A 38 7.11 -18.65 -10.86
C GLY A 38 8.03 -19.76 -10.34
N LEU A 39 8.39 -20.72 -11.20
CA LEU A 39 9.31 -21.80 -10.86
C LEU A 39 10.69 -21.27 -10.47
N TYR A 40 11.23 -20.29 -11.20
CA TYR A 40 12.47 -19.63 -10.83
C TYR A 40 12.37 -18.91 -9.47
N TRP A 41 11.32 -18.12 -9.27
CA TRP A 41 11.09 -17.36 -8.04
C TRP A 41 10.76 -18.23 -6.82
N LEU A 42 10.36 -19.48 -7.02
CA LEU A 42 10.20 -20.46 -5.97
C LEU A 42 11.52 -20.79 -5.26
N PHE A 43 12.68 -20.67 -5.94
CA PHE A 43 13.98 -21.03 -5.37
C PHE A 43 14.96 -19.86 -5.34
N LYS A 44 14.67 -18.77 -6.05
CA LYS A 44 15.46 -17.55 -6.00
C LYS A 44 15.49 -16.98 -4.57
N ASP A 45 16.68 -16.55 -4.16
CA ASP A 45 16.99 -15.86 -2.90
C ASP A 45 16.45 -16.56 -1.64
N SER A 46 16.32 -17.89 -1.69
CA SER A 46 15.76 -18.67 -0.59
C SER A 46 16.57 -19.95 -0.32
N PRO A 47 17.68 -19.85 0.43
CA PRO A 47 18.49 -21.00 0.83
C PRO A 47 17.68 -22.08 1.55
N ALA A 48 16.72 -21.67 2.40
CA ALA A 48 15.84 -22.59 3.13
C ALA A 48 15.00 -23.44 2.17
N ARG A 49 14.30 -22.84 1.19
CA ARG A 49 13.50 -23.59 0.20
C ARG A 49 14.36 -24.54 -0.63
N ARG A 50 15.59 -24.14 -0.97
CA ARG A 50 16.53 -24.98 -1.71
C ARG A 50 17.00 -26.17 -0.88
N SER A 51 17.31 -25.95 0.39
CA SER A 51 17.68 -27.01 1.35
C SER A 51 16.54 -28.02 1.53
N ASP A 52 15.32 -27.54 1.74
CA ASP A 52 14.13 -28.39 1.88
C ASP A 52 13.87 -29.20 0.61
N PHE A 53 13.95 -28.56 -0.55
CA PHE A 53 13.82 -29.21 -1.85
C PHE A 53 14.84 -30.34 -1.98
N MET A 54 16.13 -30.06 -1.80
CA MET A 54 17.19 -31.06 -1.85
C MET A 54 16.97 -32.21 -0.87
N SER A 55 16.54 -31.91 0.36
CA SER A 55 16.25 -32.92 1.38
C SER A 55 15.13 -33.87 0.94
N MET A 56 14.06 -33.31 0.35
CA MET A 56 12.85 -34.05 -0.04
C MET A 56 13.00 -34.83 -1.35
N THR A 57 13.65 -34.23 -2.34
CA THR A 57 13.71 -34.77 -3.72
C THR A 57 15.05 -35.44 -4.00
N LYS A 58 16.07 -35.16 -3.18
CA LYS A 58 17.46 -35.61 -3.37
C LYS A 58 18.14 -35.04 -4.62
N THR A 59 17.49 -34.11 -5.33
CA THR A 59 18.10 -33.40 -6.46
C THR A 59 18.77 -32.10 -6.01
N ASN A 60 19.91 -31.77 -6.62
CA ASN A 60 20.60 -30.49 -6.49
C ASN A 60 20.37 -29.57 -7.71
N ILE A 61 19.43 -29.94 -8.58
CA ILE A 61 19.15 -29.26 -9.84
C ILE A 61 18.05 -28.23 -9.62
N PHE A 62 18.29 -26.99 -10.04
CA PHE A 62 17.37 -25.86 -9.85
C PHE A 62 16.96 -25.23 -11.18
N PRO A 63 15.81 -24.54 -11.22
CA PRO A 63 15.35 -23.86 -12.41
C PRO A 63 16.25 -22.68 -12.81
N TYR A 64 16.31 -22.42 -14.12
CA TYR A 64 16.98 -21.26 -14.67
C TYR A 64 16.08 -20.03 -14.67
N LYS A 65 16.70 -18.85 -14.63
CA LYS A 65 16.00 -17.59 -14.83
C LYS A 65 15.36 -17.60 -16.21
N PHE A 66 14.07 -17.28 -16.27
CA PHE A 66 13.33 -17.10 -17.51
C PHE A 66 13.12 -15.61 -17.75
N CYS A 67 13.43 -15.13 -18.96
CA CYS A 67 13.28 -13.73 -19.35
C CYS A 67 12.21 -13.60 -20.44
N GLN A 68 11.08 -12.99 -20.11
CA GLN A 68 9.94 -12.84 -21.02
C GLN A 68 10.23 -11.92 -22.22
N THR A 69 11.30 -11.12 -22.16
CA THR A 69 11.69 -10.19 -23.23
C THR A 69 12.86 -10.70 -24.07
N ARG A 70 13.57 -11.76 -23.64
CA ARG A 70 14.80 -12.25 -24.29
C ARG A 70 14.77 -13.77 -24.43
N TRP A 71 14.26 -14.24 -25.57
CA TRP A 71 13.81 -15.63 -25.75
C TRP A 71 14.85 -16.63 -26.25
N VAL A 72 16.07 -16.18 -26.59
CA VAL A 72 17.17 -17.08 -26.98
C VAL A 72 17.47 -18.13 -25.90
N GLU A 73 17.16 -17.83 -24.63
CA GLU A 73 17.41 -18.70 -23.47
C GLU A 73 16.18 -19.51 -23.03
N SER A 74 15.02 -19.34 -23.67
CA SER A 74 13.75 -19.94 -23.24
C SER A 74 13.75 -21.47 -23.36
N SER A 75 14.45 -22.01 -24.36
CA SER A 75 14.61 -23.46 -24.51
C SER A 75 15.36 -24.07 -23.32
N ARG A 76 16.42 -23.40 -22.83
CA ARG A 76 17.18 -23.83 -21.65
C ARG A 76 16.31 -23.83 -20.39
N ALA A 77 15.52 -22.77 -20.19
CA ALA A 77 14.62 -22.67 -19.05
C ALA A 77 13.51 -23.74 -19.10
N ALA A 78 12.90 -23.95 -20.28
CA ALA A 78 11.86 -24.95 -20.48
C ALA A 78 12.37 -26.39 -20.29
N ASN A 79 13.51 -26.73 -20.89
CA ASN A 79 14.14 -28.05 -20.73
C ASN A 79 14.54 -28.31 -19.27
N ARG A 80 15.05 -27.28 -18.57
CA ARG A 80 15.34 -27.40 -17.14
C ARG A 80 14.08 -27.62 -16.31
N ALA A 81 12.99 -26.94 -16.64
CA ALA A 81 11.71 -27.10 -15.95
C ALA A 81 11.13 -28.50 -16.15
N LEU A 82 11.22 -29.07 -17.36
CA LEU A 82 10.83 -30.45 -17.65
C LEU A 82 11.63 -31.45 -16.82
N LEU A 83 12.95 -31.27 -16.73
CA LEU A 83 13.85 -32.17 -15.99
C LEU A 83 13.47 -32.27 -14.50
N ILE A 84 13.10 -31.16 -13.86
CA ILE A 84 12.79 -31.11 -12.43
C ILE A 84 11.29 -31.21 -12.13
N PHE A 85 10.45 -31.46 -13.14
CA PHE A 85 8.99 -31.32 -13.00
C PHE A 85 8.40 -32.25 -11.93
N SER A 86 8.83 -33.51 -11.90
CA SER A 86 8.42 -34.50 -10.89
C SER A 86 8.83 -34.10 -9.47
N ASP A 87 10.05 -33.61 -9.31
CA ASP A 87 10.61 -33.15 -8.04
C ASP A 87 9.86 -31.92 -7.51
N VAL A 88 9.60 -30.95 -8.38
CA VAL A 88 8.80 -29.76 -8.06
C VAL A 88 7.38 -30.16 -7.68
N LYS A 89 6.75 -31.08 -8.42
CA LYS A 89 5.43 -31.61 -8.09
C LYS A 89 5.40 -32.24 -6.70
N LYS A 90 6.43 -33.01 -6.34
CA LYS A 90 6.60 -33.60 -5.00
C LYS A 90 6.74 -32.51 -3.92
N TYR A 91 7.60 -31.52 -4.16
CA TYR A 91 7.85 -30.42 -3.23
C TYR A 91 6.61 -29.55 -2.99
N VAL A 92 5.90 -29.17 -4.05
CA VAL A 92 4.67 -28.35 -3.96
C VAL A 92 3.52 -29.14 -3.33
N ASN A 93 3.46 -30.45 -3.53
CA ASN A 93 2.44 -31.29 -2.88
C ASN A 93 2.54 -31.28 -1.36
N ASP A 94 3.74 -31.19 -0.78
CA ASP A 94 3.92 -31.05 0.68
C ASP A 94 3.40 -29.69 1.19
N SER A 95 3.53 -28.65 0.37
CA SER A 95 3.02 -27.30 0.68
C SER A 95 1.48 -27.20 0.65
N LYS A 96 0.75 -28.21 0.15
CA LYS A 96 -0.72 -28.21 0.10
C LYS A 96 -1.38 -28.01 1.46
N VAL A 97 -0.75 -28.44 2.55
CA VAL A 97 -1.28 -28.27 3.91
C VAL A 97 -0.94 -26.87 4.46
N LYS A 98 0.15 -26.26 3.99
CA LYS A 98 0.62 -24.92 4.40
C LYS A 98 -0.17 -23.79 3.74
N LEU A 99 -0.64 -24.01 2.51
CA LEU A 99 -1.39 -23.01 1.74
C LEU A 99 -2.67 -22.53 2.45
N PRO A 100 -3.57 -23.39 2.95
CA PRO A 100 -4.81 -22.89 3.56
C PRO A 100 -4.58 -22.14 4.88
N SER A 101 -3.51 -22.45 5.63
CA SER A 101 -3.11 -21.66 6.80
C SER A 101 -2.58 -20.28 6.40
N THR A 102 -1.87 -20.20 5.27
CA THR A 102 -1.44 -18.92 4.69
C THR A 102 -2.64 -18.10 4.22
N VAL A 103 -3.62 -18.75 3.58
CA VAL A 103 -4.87 -18.11 3.15
C VAL A 103 -5.62 -17.52 4.34
N LEU A 104 -5.74 -18.26 5.46
CA LEU A 104 -6.37 -17.74 6.69
C LEU A 104 -5.71 -16.44 7.18
N LEU A 105 -4.38 -16.39 7.17
CA LEU A 105 -3.69 -15.17 7.58
C LEU A 105 -3.92 -14.05 6.58
N ALA A 106 -3.80 -14.33 5.28
CA ALA A 106 -4.02 -13.36 4.23
C ALA A 106 -5.43 -12.75 4.32
N THR A 107 -6.47 -13.56 4.50
CA THR A 107 -7.85 -13.07 4.66
C THR A 107 -8.07 -12.28 5.95
N THR A 108 -7.22 -12.47 6.97
CA THR A 108 -7.23 -11.63 8.19
C THR A 108 -6.58 -10.26 7.95
N LEU A 109 -5.53 -10.20 7.12
CA LEU A 109 -4.81 -8.95 6.81
C LEU A 109 -5.50 -8.13 5.71
N GLU A 110 -6.15 -8.79 4.76
CA GLU A 110 -6.69 -8.20 3.53
C GLU A 110 -7.70 -7.07 3.75
N PRO A 111 -8.66 -7.14 4.71
CA PRO A 111 -9.58 -6.02 4.96
C PRO A 111 -8.84 -4.74 5.38
N PHE A 112 -7.82 -4.86 6.24
CA PHE A 112 -6.99 -3.73 6.65
C PHE A 112 -6.23 -3.16 5.44
N LEU A 113 -5.59 -4.03 4.66
CA LEU A 113 -4.82 -3.60 3.48
C LEU A 113 -5.70 -2.89 2.46
N LYS A 114 -6.88 -3.45 2.14
CA LYS A 114 -7.84 -2.82 1.22
C LYS A 114 -8.32 -1.46 1.72
N LYS A 115 -8.65 -1.35 3.01
CA LYS A 115 -9.12 -0.11 3.62
C LYS A 115 -8.06 0.99 3.53
N PHE A 116 -6.83 0.71 3.95
CA PHE A 116 -5.74 1.71 3.98
C PHE A 116 -4.98 1.87 2.65
N GLN A 117 -5.46 1.22 1.58
CA GLN A 117 -5.02 1.44 0.20
C GLN A 117 -5.93 2.42 -0.58
N SER A 118 -6.90 3.06 0.08
CA SER A 118 -7.70 4.12 -0.54
C SER A 118 -7.03 5.50 -0.43
N ASP A 119 -7.60 6.50 -1.10
CA ASP A 119 -7.24 7.92 -1.00
C ASP A 119 -8.05 8.67 0.08
N GLU A 120 -8.88 7.96 0.85
CA GLU A 120 -9.73 8.56 1.87
C GLU A 120 -8.92 8.98 3.10
N PRO A 121 -9.31 10.02 3.86
CA PRO A 121 -8.53 10.51 4.99
C PRO A 121 -8.69 9.60 6.24
N LEU A 122 -8.04 8.44 6.21
CA LEU A 122 -8.23 7.36 7.20
C LEU A 122 -7.28 7.40 8.40
N GLY A 123 -6.39 8.40 8.47
CA GLY A 123 -5.45 8.59 9.59
C GLY A 123 -6.10 8.46 10.98
N PRO A 124 -7.25 9.11 11.26
CA PRO A 124 -7.95 8.99 12.54
C PRO A 124 -8.38 7.56 12.93
N PHE A 125 -8.58 6.66 11.97
CA PHE A 125 -8.99 5.28 12.23
C PHE A 125 -7.79 4.34 12.44
N LEU A 126 -6.59 4.74 12.01
CA LEU A 126 -5.40 3.87 11.93
C LEU A 126 -5.03 3.22 13.27
N TYR A 127 -5.09 3.98 14.37
CA TYR A 127 -4.79 3.44 15.70
C TYR A 127 -5.71 2.28 16.08
N THR A 128 -7.03 2.50 15.93
CA THR A 128 -8.05 1.51 16.30
C THR A 128 -7.96 0.28 15.39
N GLU A 129 -7.79 0.49 14.09
CA GLU A 129 -7.73 -0.59 13.10
C GLU A 129 -6.49 -1.48 13.25
N VAL A 130 -5.30 -0.89 13.46
CA VAL A 130 -4.08 -1.66 13.73
C VAL A 130 -4.21 -2.45 15.03
N GLN A 131 -4.85 -1.86 16.05
CA GLN A 131 -5.08 -2.54 17.31
C GLN A 131 -6.02 -3.74 17.14
N ILE A 132 -7.14 -3.57 16.43
CA ILE A 132 -8.09 -4.65 16.14
C ILE A 132 -7.40 -5.76 15.33
N LEU A 133 -6.62 -5.39 14.31
CA LEU A 133 -5.86 -6.34 13.50
C LEU A 133 -4.93 -7.19 14.36
N LEU A 134 -4.14 -6.56 15.25
CA LEU A 134 -3.23 -7.28 16.14
C LEU A 134 -3.97 -8.20 17.10
N ILE A 135 -5.10 -7.76 17.69
CA ILE A 135 -5.92 -8.61 18.56
C ILE A 135 -6.43 -9.83 17.79
N ASN A 136 -6.99 -9.64 16.59
CA ASN A 136 -7.49 -10.73 15.75
C ASN A 136 -6.39 -11.73 15.38
N LEU A 137 -5.16 -11.26 15.19
CA LEU A 137 -4.00 -12.13 14.93
C LEU A 137 -3.56 -12.89 16.19
N LEU A 138 -3.51 -12.21 17.33
CA LEU A 138 -3.14 -12.80 18.62
C LEU A 138 -4.12 -13.88 19.05
N GLU A 139 -5.43 -13.66 18.89
CA GLU A 139 -6.48 -14.64 19.23
C GLU A 139 -6.32 -16.00 18.54
N LYS A 140 -5.55 -16.07 17.44
CA LYS A 140 -5.29 -17.32 16.72
C LYS A 140 -4.32 -18.25 17.47
N PHE A 141 -3.47 -17.73 18.35
CA PHE A 141 -2.42 -18.52 19.01
C PHE A 141 -2.11 -18.12 20.47
N VAL A 142 -2.73 -17.06 20.99
CA VAL A 142 -2.63 -16.59 22.38
C VAL A 142 -3.99 -16.79 23.07
N LYS A 143 -3.99 -17.13 24.37
CA LYS A 143 -5.24 -17.30 25.12
C LYS A 143 -5.98 -15.96 25.24
N LYS A 144 -7.30 -15.95 25.10
CA LYS A 144 -8.09 -14.70 25.01
C LYS A 144 -8.07 -13.87 26.30
N ASP A 145 -8.03 -14.54 27.44
CA ASP A 145 -8.00 -13.96 28.79
C ASP A 145 -6.72 -13.17 29.09
N VAL A 146 -5.60 -13.51 28.43
CA VAL A 146 -4.31 -12.82 28.64
C VAL A 146 -4.03 -11.74 27.60
N ILE A 147 -4.85 -11.59 26.55
CA ILE A 147 -4.65 -10.57 25.52
C ILE A 147 -5.01 -9.20 26.12
N PRO A 148 -4.05 -8.26 26.23
CA PRO A 148 -4.33 -6.96 26.80
C PRO A 148 -5.18 -6.12 25.84
N LYS A 149 -6.14 -5.37 26.39
CA LYS A 149 -6.91 -4.36 25.65
C LYS A 149 -6.14 -3.06 25.41
N ASP A 150 -4.99 -2.87 26.06
CA ASP A 150 -4.17 -1.68 25.90
C ASP A 150 -3.09 -1.89 24.83
N ALA A 151 -3.02 -0.98 23.86
CA ALA A 151 -2.10 -1.06 22.74
C ALA A 151 -0.62 -1.10 23.18
N LYS A 152 -0.24 -0.33 24.21
CA LYS A 152 1.15 -0.35 24.71
C LYS A 152 1.54 -1.71 25.27
N LYS A 153 0.61 -2.39 25.92
CA LYS A 153 0.82 -3.78 26.41
C LYS A 153 0.85 -4.79 25.27
N ILE A 154 0.02 -4.62 24.23
CA ILE A 154 0.06 -5.47 23.02
C ILE A 154 1.45 -5.46 22.37
N LEU A 155 2.10 -4.29 22.31
CA LEU A 155 3.43 -4.14 21.70
C LEU A 155 4.54 -4.87 22.46
N ASN A 156 4.34 -5.21 23.72
CA ASN A 156 5.36 -5.77 24.62
C ASN A 156 5.07 -7.23 25.05
N ILE A 157 4.17 -7.94 24.35
CA ILE A 157 3.88 -9.34 24.66
C ILE A 157 5.12 -10.20 24.41
N ASN A 158 5.52 -10.97 25.43
CA ASN A 158 6.63 -11.90 25.33
C ASN A 158 6.16 -13.30 24.94
N PHE A 159 6.29 -13.65 23.66
CA PHE A 159 5.89 -14.97 23.15
C PHE A 159 6.80 -16.14 23.59
N LYS A 160 7.84 -15.89 24.39
CA LYS A 160 8.65 -16.98 25.01
C LYS A 160 7.94 -17.64 26.18
N ASP A 161 7.00 -16.93 26.80
CA ASP A 161 6.20 -17.47 27.89
C ASP A 161 5.19 -18.48 27.31
N SER A 162 5.32 -19.76 27.70
CA SER A 162 4.41 -20.80 27.24
C SER A 162 3.02 -20.69 27.85
N GLU A 163 2.87 -20.00 28.99
CA GLU A 163 1.59 -19.90 29.70
C GLU A 163 0.59 -19.01 28.97
N ILE A 164 1.07 -18.01 28.23
CA ILE A 164 0.19 -17.13 27.44
C ILE A 164 -0.29 -17.78 26.14
N LEU A 165 0.42 -18.79 25.65
CA LEU A 165 0.16 -19.40 24.34
C LEU A 165 -0.95 -20.45 24.43
N LEU A 166 -1.74 -20.57 23.37
CA LEU A 166 -2.68 -21.67 23.21
C LEU A 166 -1.92 -23.00 23.05
N PRO A 167 -2.43 -24.12 23.58
CA PRO A 167 -1.94 -25.45 23.23
C PRO A 167 -1.87 -25.65 21.71
N LEU A 168 -0.89 -26.41 21.22
CA LEU A 168 -0.62 -26.54 19.77
C LEU A 168 -1.87 -26.99 18.99
N ASN A 169 -2.63 -27.94 19.53
CA ASN A 169 -3.87 -28.46 18.94
C ASN A 169 -5.05 -27.46 18.93
N LYS A 170 -4.95 -26.35 19.67
CA LYS A 170 -5.97 -25.29 19.74
C LYS A 170 -5.64 -24.08 18.87
N ILE A 171 -4.48 -24.03 18.22
CA ILE A 171 -4.10 -22.93 17.33
C ILE A 171 -5.07 -22.88 16.15
N ASP A 172 -5.49 -21.67 15.79
CA ASP A 172 -6.32 -21.46 14.62
C ASP A 172 -5.49 -21.52 13.32
N ILE A 173 -5.52 -22.69 12.71
CA ILE A 173 -4.91 -22.98 11.39
C ILE A 173 -5.94 -22.94 10.26
N GLY A 174 -7.21 -22.64 10.57
CA GLY A 174 -8.30 -22.56 9.60
C GLY A 174 -8.95 -23.91 9.30
N PHE A 175 -10.17 -23.86 8.78
CA PHE A 175 -11.01 -25.02 8.53
C PHE A 175 -10.42 -25.98 7.49
N ALA A 176 -9.94 -25.44 6.37
CA ALA A 176 -9.37 -26.23 5.28
C ALA A 176 -8.10 -27.00 5.71
N SER A 177 -7.19 -26.34 6.44
CA SER A 177 -5.98 -27.00 6.99
C SER A 177 -6.36 -28.13 7.94
N ARG A 178 -7.34 -27.91 8.85
CA ARG A 178 -7.83 -28.95 9.77
C ARG A 178 -8.36 -30.18 9.03
N LYS A 179 -9.09 -29.98 7.92
CA LYS A 179 -9.63 -31.09 7.10
C LYS A 179 -8.50 -31.88 6.43
N LEU A 180 -7.49 -31.21 5.88
CA LEU A 180 -6.34 -31.86 5.24
C LEU A 180 -5.46 -32.63 6.24
N LEU A 181 -5.36 -32.15 7.48
CA LEU A 181 -4.57 -32.80 8.51
C LEU A 181 -5.17 -34.12 9.01
N LYS A 182 -6.48 -34.39 8.84
CA LYS A 182 -7.13 -35.61 9.36
C LYS A 182 -6.41 -36.90 8.95
N ASN A 183 -5.91 -36.95 7.71
CA ASN A 183 -5.30 -38.14 7.12
C ASN A 183 -3.76 -38.17 7.26
N ILE A 184 -3.18 -37.29 8.09
CA ILE A 184 -1.74 -37.15 8.30
C ILE A 184 -1.34 -37.76 9.65
N THR A 185 -0.11 -38.28 9.75
CA THR A 185 0.42 -38.85 11.00
C THR A 185 0.52 -37.81 12.13
N GLU A 186 0.36 -38.22 13.38
CA GLU A 186 0.42 -37.31 14.55
C GLU A 186 1.76 -36.56 14.65
N SER A 187 2.86 -37.22 14.32
CA SER A 187 4.18 -36.58 14.28
C SER A 187 4.25 -35.39 13.31
N LYS A 188 3.72 -35.57 12.09
CA LYS A 188 3.67 -34.51 11.07
C LYS A 188 2.67 -33.41 11.43
N LYS A 189 1.52 -33.77 12.03
CA LYS A 189 0.57 -32.78 12.58
C LYS A 189 1.23 -31.89 13.62
N HIS A 190 1.96 -32.49 14.58
CA HIS A 190 2.64 -31.75 15.63
C HIS A 190 3.67 -30.76 15.06
N ILE A 191 4.48 -31.20 14.10
CA ILE A 191 5.44 -30.35 13.38
C ILE A 191 4.72 -29.18 12.69
N PHE A 192 3.64 -29.47 11.96
CA PHE A 192 2.86 -28.45 11.26
C PHE A 192 2.29 -27.38 12.21
N TYR A 193 1.69 -27.78 13.35
CA TYR A 193 1.20 -26.80 14.33
C TYR A 193 2.33 -25.93 14.91
N LYS A 194 3.53 -26.50 15.11
CA LYS A 194 4.70 -25.75 15.56
C LYS A 194 5.17 -24.74 14.49
N GLU A 195 5.17 -25.14 13.22
CA GLU A 195 5.46 -24.24 12.09
C GLU A 195 4.42 -23.11 12.01
N CYS A 196 3.12 -23.42 12.09
CA CYS A 196 2.05 -22.40 12.06
C CYS A 196 2.17 -21.41 13.23
N ARG A 197 2.48 -21.89 14.44
CA ARG A 197 2.74 -21.00 15.58
C ARG A 197 3.91 -20.06 15.30
N THR A 198 5.02 -20.62 14.81
CA THR A 198 6.23 -19.86 14.50
C THR A 198 5.95 -18.79 13.45
N PHE A 199 5.18 -19.14 12.42
CA PHE A 199 4.72 -18.22 11.39
C PHE A 199 3.88 -17.08 11.95
N LEU A 200 2.85 -17.37 12.75
CA LEU A 200 1.98 -16.34 13.36
C LEU A 200 2.78 -15.40 14.28
N ILE A 201 3.67 -15.96 15.12
CA ILE A 201 4.55 -15.17 15.98
C ILE A 201 5.44 -14.25 15.14
N ALA A 202 6.05 -14.76 14.07
CA ALA A 202 6.91 -13.97 13.20
C ALA A 202 6.13 -12.82 12.52
N CYS A 203 4.91 -13.08 12.05
CA CYS A 203 4.04 -12.07 11.45
C CYS A 203 3.68 -10.96 12.44
N VAL A 204 3.19 -11.33 13.64
CA VAL A 204 2.86 -10.34 14.68
C VAL A 204 4.09 -9.55 15.11
N THR A 205 5.21 -10.22 15.35
CA THR A 205 6.48 -9.57 15.73
C THR A 205 6.93 -8.58 14.64
N LYS A 206 6.77 -8.92 13.36
CA LYS A 206 7.08 -8.02 12.24
C LYS A 206 6.19 -6.78 12.26
N ILE A 207 4.87 -6.94 12.43
CA ILE A 207 3.93 -5.82 12.53
C ILE A 207 4.28 -4.93 13.73
N VAL A 208 4.49 -5.52 14.90
CA VAL A 208 4.85 -4.81 16.14
C VAL A 208 6.18 -4.05 15.99
N SER A 209 7.18 -4.61 15.30
CA SER A 209 8.51 -3.99 15.15
C SER A 209 8.48 -2.57 14.57
N ARG A 210 7.53 -2.29 13.66
CA ARG A 210 7.36 -0.99 13.00
C ARG A 210 5.93 -0.45 13.14
N SER A 211 5.20 -0.88 14.16
CA SER A 211 3.78 -0.54 14.32
C SER A 211 3.55 0.95 14.58
N ASN A 212 2.50 1.49 13.94
CA ASN A 212 2.00 2.85 14.16
C ASN A 212 1.54 3.09 15.61
N LEU A 213 1.19 2.04 16.35
CA LEU A 213 0.78 2.13 17.76
C LEU A 213 1.90 2.63 18.69
N LYS A 214 3.16 2.65 18.22
CA LYS A 214 4.30 3.21 18.95
C LYS A 214 4.29 4.74 19.00
N TYR A 215 3.56 5.39 18.10
CA TYR A 215 3.59 6.84 17.95
C TYR A 215 2.36 7.46 18.60
N ASP A 216 2.58 8.33 19.58
CA ASP A 216 1.48 8.98 20.31
C ASP A 216 0.59 9.83 19.41
N ILE A 217 1.12 10.43 18.33
CA ILE A 217 0.32 11.19 17.37
C ILE A 217 -0.77 10.33 16.71
N VAL A 218 -0.49 9.06 16.39
CA VAL A 218 -1.47 8.15 15.77
C VAL A 218 -2.60 7.86 16.75
N LYS A 219 -2.27 7.71 18.04
CA LYS A 219 -3.26 7.62 19.11
C LYS A 219 -4.03 8.93 19.28
N ALA A 220 -3.37 10.08 19.18
CA ALA A 220 -3.96 11.38 19.41
C ALA A 220 -4.99 11.73 18.33
N ILE A 221 -4.64 11.62 17.04
CA ILE A 221 -5.50 12.00 15.90
C ILE A 221 -6.80 11.19 15.79
N SER A 222 -6.86 10.03 16.44
CA SER A 222 -8.09 9.25 16.56
C SER A 222 -9.16 9.95 17.43
N CYS A 223 -8.89 11.15 17.95
CA CYS A 223 -9.90 12.05 18.47
C CYS A 223 -10.98 12.45 17.44
N LEU A 224 -10.67 12.36 16.13
CA LEU A 224 -11.62 12.66 15.06
C LEU A 224 -12.49 11.46 14.65
N ASP A 225 -12.33 10.29 15.26
CA ASP A 225 -13.17 9.12 15.01
C ASP A 225 -14.58 9.34 15.58
N PRO A 226 -15.63 9.45 14.75
CA PRO A 226 -17.01 9.67 15.21
C PRO A 226 -17.50 8.59 16.19
N SER A 227 -17.06 7.34 16.00
CA SER A 227 -17.42 6.22 16.90
C SER A 227 -16.78 6.39 18.27
N LEU A 228 -15.56 6.94 18.34
CA LEU A 228 -14.93 7.25 19.61
C LEU A 228 -15.64 8.42 20.31
N ILE A 229 -15.94 9.49 19.58
CA ILE A 229 -16.61 10.67 20.12
C ILE A 229 -17.97 10.28 20.71
N CYS A 230 -18.74 9.48 19.99
CA CYS A 230 -20.06 9.02 20.42
C CYS A 230 -19.99 8.11 21.65
N ASN A 231 -19.13 7.08 21.62
CA ASN A 231 -19.14 6.04 22.66
C ASN A 231 -18.29 6.39 23.89
N TYR A 232 -17.26 7.21 23.73
CA TYR A 232 -16.27 7.52 24.76
C TYR A 232 -15.83 9.00 24.72
N PRO A 233 -16.75 9.97 24.94
CA PRO A 233 -16.47 11.39 24.76
C PRO A 233 -15.29 11.90 25.61
N LYS A 234 -15.20 11.47 26.88
CA LYS A 234 -14.06 11.82 27.76
C LYS A 234 -12.72 11.34 27.20
N LYS A 235 -12.70 10.18 26.54
CA LYS A 235 -11.49 9.62 25.91
C LYS A 235 -11.15 10.37 24.62
N ALA A 236 -12.16 10.81 23.87
CA ALA A 236 -11.97 11.67 22.71
C ALA A 236 -11.38 13.03 23.12
N GLU A 237 -11.90 13.65 24.17
CA GLU A 237 -11.35 14.90 24.73
C GLU A 237 -9.87 14.77 25.15
N GLN A 238 -9.52 13.67 25.84
CA GLN A 238 -8.11 13.39 26.18
C GLN A 238 -7.22 13.28 24.93
N ARG A 239 -7.73 12.68 23.85
CA ARG A 239 -7.01 12.56 22.58
C ARG A 239 -6.90 13.89 21.83
N VAL A 240 -7.92 14.76 21.90
CA VAL A 240 -7.83 16.13 21.38
C VAL A 240 -6.74 16.89 22.11
N ARG A 241 -6.73 16.86 23.44
CA ARG A 241 -5.69 17.53 24.24
C ARG A 241 -4.29 17.07 23.83
N LEU A 242 -4.08 15.75 23.74
CA LEU A 242 -2.81 15.18 23.31
C LEU A 242 -2.43 15.63 21.88
N THR A 243 -3.41 15.73 20.97
CA THR A 243 -3.15 16.19 19.60
C THR A 243 -2.68 17.64 19.59
N LEU A 244 -3.34 18.50 20.35
CA LEU A 244 -3.00 19.92 20.44
C LEU A 244 -1.63 20.13 21.09
N GLU A 245 -1.31 19.38 22.15
CA GLU A 245 0.01 19.39 22.79
C GLU A 245 1.12 19.02 21.79
N ILE A 246 0.95 17.92 21.06
CA ILE A 246 1.94 17.49 20.04
C ILE A 246 2.08 18.54 18.92
N LEU A 247 0.98 19.11 18.43
CA LEU A 247 1.03 20.12 17.37
C LEU A 247 1.70 21.42 17.84
N TYR A 248 1.45 21.83 19.08
CA TYR A 248 2.09 23.00 19.70
C TYR A 248 3.59 22.80 19.89
N GLU A 249 4.01 21.65 20.45
CA GLU A 249 5.42 21.30 20.62
C GLU A 249 6.20 21.25 19.30
N LYS A 250 5.51 20.92 18.20
CA LYS A 250 6.08 20.92 16.84
C LYS A 250 6.02 22.29 16.15
N GLY A 251 5.50 23.32 16.81
CA GLY A 251 5.37 24.67 16.25
C GLY A 251 4.36 24.78 15.11
N VAL A 252 3.45 23.80 14.98
CA VAL A 252 2.41 23.80 13.93
C VAL A 252 1.27 24.76 14.28
N ILE A 253 1.00 24.92 15.59
CA ILE A 253 -0.06 25.79 16.11
C ILE A 253 0.45 26.63 17.29
N ASN A 254 -0.24 27.73 17.60
CA ASN A 254 0.01 28.53 18.79
C ASN A 254 -0.94 28.15 19.94
N SER A 255 -0.69 28.69 21.15
CA SER A 255 -1.48 28.39 22.35
C SER A 255 -2.93 28.88 22.24
N ASP A 256 -3.15 30.08 21.70
CA ASP A 256 -4.49 30.65 21.50
C ASP A 256 -5.38 29.76 20.62
N LEU A 257 -4.83 29.25 19.50
CA LEU A 257 -5.51 28.31 18.61
C LEU A 257 -5.81 26.98 19.32
N ALA A 258 -4.90 26.49 20.16
CA ALA A 258 -5.11 25.27 20.93
C ALA A 258 -6.25 25.40 21.94
N ASP A 259 -6.28 26.48 22.72
CA ASP A 259 -7.33 26.73 23.73
C ASP A 259 -8.70 26.90 23.07
N LYS A 260 -8.78 27.69 21.99
CA LYS A 260 -10.00 27.87 21.20
C LYS A 260 -10.49 26.55 20.61
N CYS A 261 -9.59 25.76 20.01
CA CYS A 261 -9.94 24.46 19.45
C CYS A 261 -10.52 23.52 20.52
N LYS A 262 -9.93 23.48 21.72
CA LYS A 262 -10.39 22.62 22.81
C LYS A 262 -11.81 22.98 23.23
N MET A 263 -12.10 24.28 23.40
CA MET A 263 -13.44 24.76 23.72
C MET A 263 -14.46 24.42 22.63
N GLN A 264 -14.09 24.68 21.37
CA GLN A 264 -14.94 24.40 20.20
C GLN A 264 -15.22 22.92 20.03
N PHE A 265 -14.24 22.04 20.26
CA PHE A 265 -14.44 20.59 20.24
C PHE A 265 -15.49 20.15 21.27
N ASN A 266 -15.33 20.56 22.53
CA ASN A 266 -16.25 20.16 23.60
C ASN A 266 -17.69 20.60 23.30
N ARG A 267 -17.87 21.80 22.75
CA ARG A 267 -19.17 22.28 22.27
C ARG A 267 -19.70 21.45 21.09
N CYS A 268 -18.86 21.20 20.08
CA CYS A 268 -19.23 20.42 18.89
C CYS A 268 -19.72 19.01 19.23
N VAL A 269 -19.12 18.35 20.23
CA VAL A 269 -19.53 17.01 20.69
C VAL A 269 -20.97 17.02 21.23
N ILE A 270 -21.37 18.12 21.88
CA ILE A 270 -22.72 18.31 22.41
C ILE A 270 -23.68 18.66 21.28
N ASP A 271 -23.39 19.72 20.53
CA ASP A 271 -24.28 20.30 19.51
C ASP A 271 -24.58 19.29 18.38
N TYR A 272 -23.63 18.42 18.02
CA TYR A 272 -23.76 17.47 16.92
C TYR A 272 -23.73 16.00 17.35
N SER A 273 -24.11 15.70 18.60
CA SER A 273 -24.12 14.31 19.13
C SER A 273 -24.84 13.31 18.21
N ASN A 274 -25.98 13.70 17.63
CA ASN A 274 -26.76 12.86 16.72
C ASN A 274 -26.04 12.63 15.39
N ASN A 275 -25.36 13.63 14.83
CA ASN A 275 -24.60 13.49 13.60
C ASN A 275 -23.45 12.48 13.75
N PHE A 276 -22.77 12.48 14.91
CA PHE A 276 -21.74 11.48 15.19
C PHE A 276 -22.31 10.06 15.32
N LYS A 277 -23.53 9.91 15.87
CA LYS A 277 -24.23 8.61 15.93
C LYS A 277 -24.65 8.08 14.57
N MET A 278 -25.04 8.99 13.67
CA MET A 278 -25.47 8.66 12.30
C MET A 278 -24.31 8.49 11.31
N PHE A 279 -23.06 8.61 11.75
CA PHE A 279 -21.91 8.45 10.87
C PHE A 279 -21.80 7.01 10.37
N GLU A 280 -21.80 6.84 9.05
CA GLU A 280 -21.61 5.55 8.42
C GLU A 280 -20.13 5.31 8.08
N PRO A 281 -19.57 4.11 8.32
CA PRO A 281 -18.16 3.81 8.04
C PRO A 281 -17.72 3.98 6.58
N CYS A 282 -18.66 4.02 5.63
CA CYS A 282 -18.41 4.25 4.20
C CYS A 282 -18.36 5.75 3.83
N GLN A 283 -18.70 6.66 4.76
CA GLN A 283 -18.67 8.08 4.50
C GLN A 283 -17.25 8.63 4.68
N ARG A 284 -16.76 9.34 3.66
CA ARG A 284 -15.52 10.11 3.71
C ARG A 284 -15.51 11.13 4.86
N LEU A 285 -14.50 11.04 5.73
CA LEU A 285 -14.42 11.82 6.96
C LEU A 285 -14.25 13.33 6.74
N ASP A 286 -13.49 13.72 5.71
CA ASP A 286 -13.35 15.12 5.27
C ASP A 286 -14.68 15.72 4.82
N LYS A 287 -15.47 14.97 4.04
CA LYS A 287 -16.81 15.40 3.61
C LYS A 287 -17.76 15.51 4.80
N PHE A 288 -17.70 14.57 5.74
CA PHE A 288 -18.49 14.60 6.97
C PHE A 288 -18.25 15.88 7.78
N TYR A 289 -16.99 16.15 8.15
CA TYR A 289 -16.65 17.35 8.93
C TYR A 289 -16.87 18.65 8.17
N THR A 290 -16.64 18.66 6.85
CA THR A 290 -16.93 19.83 6.01
C THR A 290 -18.42 20.16 6.02
N LYS A 291 -19.30 19.16 5.87
CA LYS A 291 -20.76 19.36 5.95
C LYS A 291 -21.18 19.89 7.33
N LEU A 292 -20.50 19.44 8.39
CA LEU A 292 -20.85 19.74 9.77
C LEU A 292 -20.36 21.12 10.24
N LEU A 293 -19.16 21.55 9.82
CA LEU A 293 -18.46 22.69 10.44
C LEU A 293 -18.14 23.84 9.48
N SER A 294 -18.06 23.61 8.16
CA SER A 294 -17.48 24.62 7.24
C SER A 294 -18.22 25.96 7.21
N LYS A 295 -19.53 25.96 7.47
CA LYS A 295 -20.40 27.15 7.43
C LYS A 295 -20.60 27.82 8.78
N HIS A 296 -20.02 27.25 9.84
CA HIS A 296 -20.23 27.68 11.22
C HIS A 296 -18.98 28.38 11.73
N GLU A 297 -19.05 29.72 11.85
CA GLU A 297 -17.92 30.54 12.30
C GLU A 297 -17.46 30.18 13.72
N GLU A 298 -18.38 29.70 14.55
CA GLU A 298 -18.13 29.27 15.92
C GLU A 298 -17.20 28.04 16.03
N TYR A 299 -16.91 27.33 14.94
CA TYR A 299 -16.06 26.14 14.92
C TYR A 299 -14.80 26.25 14.04
N GLN A 300 -14.46 27.46 13.57
CA GLN A 300 -13.40 27.64 12.57
C GLN A 300 -12.02 27.14 13.04
N ASP A 301 -11.70 27.31 14.31
CA ASP A 301 -10.40 26.91 14.85
C ASP A 301 -10.28 25.40 14.99
N PHE A 302 -11.34 24.74 15.46
CA PHE A 302 -11.41 23.27 15.43
C PHE A 302 -11.36 22.75 13.98
N TYR A 303 -12.05 23.39 13.04
CA TYR A 303 -12.03 23.00 11.63
C TYR A 303 -10.64 23.15 10.99
N LYS A 304 -9.84 24.15 11.37
CA LYS A 304 -8.42 24.26 10.96
C LYS A 304 -7.61 23.05 11.45
N ILE A 305 -7.79 22.63 12.71
CA ILE A 305 -7.10 21.46 13.26
C ILE A 305 -7.51 20.17 12.54
N ILE A 306 -8.80 20.01 12.21
CA ILE A 306 -9.28 18.88 11.41
C ILE A 306 -8.55 18.83 10.07
N LYS A 307 -8.45 19.96 9.35
CA LYS A 307 -7.72 20.01 8.07
C LYS A 307 -6.27 19.54 8.21
N ILE A 308 -5.56 19.99 9.25
CA ILE A 308 -4.18 19.56 9.53
C ILE A 308 -4.10 18.04 9.71
N ILE A 309 -4.99 17.48 10.53
CA ILE A 309 -5.01 16.04 10.84
C ILE A 309 -5.32 15.19 9.60
N LEU A 310 -6.30 15.59 8.79
CA LEU A 310 -6.75 14.80 7.64
C LEU A 310 -5.73 14.80 6.47
N ILE A 311 -4.71 15.64 6.52
CA ILE A 311 -3.59 15.64 5.56
C ILE A 311 -2.53 14.58 5.90
N PHE A 312 -2.53 14.01 7.11
CA PHE A 312 -1.54 13.02 7.50
C PHE A 312 -1.63 11.76 6.63
N SER A 313 -0.48 11.39 6.04
CA SER A 313 -0.36 10.17 5.26
C SER A 313 -0.55 8.94 6.15
N HIS A 314 -1.40 8.03 5.70
CA HIS A 314 -1.74 6.77 6.37
C HIS A 314 -1.49 5.54 5.48
N GLY A 315 -0.99 5.75 4.26
CA GLY A 315 -0.75 4.71 3.27
C GLY A 315 -0.01 5.26 2.06
N ASN A 316 0.55 4.36 1.25
CA ASN A 316 1.29 4.73 0.05
C ASN A 316 0.39 4.91 -1.18
N ALA A 317 -0.90 4.58 -1.12
CA ALA A 317 -1.77 4.51 -2.29
C ALA A 317 -1.83 5.81 -3.10
N ILE A 318 -1.85 6.97 -2.44
CA ILE A 318 -1.81 8.28 -3.12
C ILE A 318 -0.47 8.47 -3.84
N VAL A 319 0.64 8.08 -3.21
CA VAL A 319 1.98 8.23 -3.76
C VAL A 319 2.22 7.24 -4.90
N GLU A 320 1.81 5.98 -4.72
CA GLU A 320 1.94 4.92 -5.71
C GLU A 320 1.01 5.12 -6.91
N SER A 321 -0.22 5.61 -6.70
CA SER A 321 -1.10 6.02 -7.80
C SER A 321 -0.52 7.22 -8.55
N GLY A 322 0.05 8.20 -7.84
CA GLY A 322 0.83 9.27 -8.43
C GLY A 322 1.96 8.75 -9.32
N PHE A 323 2.76 7.78 -8.84
CA PHE A 323 3.82 7.16 -9.63
C PHE A 323 3.30 6.38 -10.84
N SER A 324 2.17 5.68 -10.72
CA SER A 324 1.57 4.94 -11.84
C SER A 324 1.09 5.88 -12.94
N ILE A 325 0.35 6.93 -12.57
CA ILE A 325 -0.11 7.95 -13.53
C ILE A 325 1.10 8.66 -14.15
N ASN A 326 2.11 9.01 -13.35
CA ASN A 326 3.32 9.63 -13.89
C ASN A 326 4.03 8.70 -14.86
N LYS A 327 4.08 7.39 -14.57
CA LYS A 327 4.63 6.38 -15.48
C LYS A 327 3.87 6.30 -16.80
N GLU A 328 2.55 6.49 -16.78
CA GLU A 328 1.72 6.56 -18.00
C GLU A 328 1.95 7.87 -18.79
N LEU A 329 2.23 8.98 -18.10
CA LEU A 329 2.51 10.28 -18.72
C LEU A 329 3.95 10.41 -19.23
N LEU A 330 4.88 9.57 -18.76
CA LEU A 330 6.29 9.64 -19.14
C LEU A 330 6.49 9.22 -20.59
N VAL A 331 6.88 10.18 -21.42
CA VAL A 331 7.40 9.98 -22.77
C VAL A 331 8.93 10.15 -22.74
N GLU A 332 9.66 9.46 -23.62
CA GLU A 332 11.11 9.60 -23.73
C GLU A 332 11.51 11.08 -23.92
N ASN A 333 12.57 11.51 -23.22
CA ASN A 333 13.12 12.87 -23.27
C ASN A 333 12.20 14.00 -22.76
N LEU A 334 11.18 13.69 -21.95
CA LEU A 334 10.32 14.71 -21.32
C LEU A 334 11.08 15.45 -20.20
N HIS A 335 11.05 16.80 -20.23
CA HIS A 335 11.57 17.62 -19.12
C HIS A 335 10.58 17.70 -17.94
N GLU A 336 11.10 17.93 -16.73
CA GLU A 336 10.31 18.04 -15.49
C GLU A 336 9.13 19.01 -15.61
N ASN A 337 9.35 20.21 -16.16
CA ASN A 337 8.29 21.21 -16.34
C ASN A 337 7.15 20.71 -17.25
N SER A 338 7.48 19.92 -18.27
CA SER A 338 6.48 19.34 -19.17
C SER A 338 5.66 18.26 -18.46
N LEU A 339 6.30 17.46 -17.60
CA LEU A 339 5.63 16.48 -16.75
C LEU A 339 4.66 17.17 -15.77
N ILE A 340 5.11 18.23 -15.09
CA ILE A 340 4.28 19.02 -14.17
C ILE A 340 3.07 19.62 -14.91
N ALA A 341 3.28 20.20 -16.09
CA ALA A 341 2.19 20.78 -16.88
C ALA A 341 1.15 19.73 -17.32
N GLN A 342 1.59 18.58 -17.83
CA GLN A 342 0.69 17.48 -18.17
C GLN A 342 -0.08 16.96 -16.95
N ARG A 343 0.59 16.88 -15.80
CA ARG A 343 -0.03 16.45 -14.55
C ARG A 343 -1.15 17.40 -14.12
N ILE A 344 -0.91 18.72 -14.17
CA ILE A 344 -1.91 19.73 -13.87
C ILE A 344 -3.14 19.58 -14.78
N VAL A 345 -2.93 19.35 -16.08
CA VAL A 345 -4.03 19.15 -17.04
C VAL A 345 -4.81 17.87 -16.71
N TYR A 346 -4.11 16.77 -16.47
CA TYR A 346 -4.71 15.48 -16.12
C TYR A 346 -5.54 15.54 -14.84
N ASP A 347 -5.02 16.16 -13.77
CA ASP A 347 -5.73 16.28 -12.50
C ASP A 347 -6.98 17.19 -12.63
N ASN A 348 -6.92 18.25 -13.45
CA ASN A 348 -8.09 19.08 -13.75
C ASN A 348 -9.17 18.33 -14.55
N LEU A 349 -8.76 17.54 -15.55
CA LEU A 349 -9.65 16.68 -16.33
C LEU A 349 -10.38 15.69 -15.44
N LEU A 350 -9.64 15.01 -14.55
CA LEU A 350 -10.21 14.10 -13.56
C LEU A 350 -11.20 14.81 -12.63
N HIS A 351 -10.83 15.98 -12.10
CA HIS A 351 -11.70 16.74 -11.22
C HIS A 351 -13.03 17.14 -11.87
N LYS A 352 -13.01 17.44 -13.16
CA LYS A 352 -14.21 17.75 -13.96
C LYS A 352 -15.00 16.50 -14.37
N GLY A 353 -14.49 15.30 -14.12
CA GLY A 353 -15.15 14.04 -14.47
C GLY A 353 -14.93 13.63 -15.92
N GLY A 354 -13.83 14.07 -16.55
CA GLY A 354 -13.46 13.72 -17.93
C GLY A 354 -13.41 14.91 -18.87
N ALA A 355 -12.83 14.68 -20.07
CA ALA A 355 -12.66 15.72 -21.09
C ALA A 355 -14.00 16.26 -21.62
N GLU A 356 -15.05 15.44 -21.61
CA GLU A 356 -16.39 15.79 -22.09
C GLU A 356 -17.09 16.82 -21.20
N ASN A 357 -16.67 16.94 -19.93
CA ASN A 357 -17.26 17.83 -18.94
C ASN A 357 -16.47 19.15 -18.79
N ILE A 358 -15.52 19.41 -19.68
CA ILE A 358 -14.79 20.69 -19.71
C ILE A 358 -15.50 21.67 -20.62
N ASP A 359 -16.02 22.74 -20.02
CA ASP A 359 -16.49 23.90 -20.77
C ASP A 359 -15.29 24.64 -21.39
N ILE A 360 -15.26 24.68 -22.73
CA ILE A 360 -14.27 25.46 -23.47
C ILE A 360 -14.68 26.94 -23.44
N ASP A 361 -14.12 27.68 -22.48
CA ASP A 361 -14.37 29.11 -22.35
C ASP A 361 -13.45 29.96 -23.27
N ASN A 362 -13.81 31.23 -23.45
CA ASN A 362 -13.02 32.18 -24.23
C ASN A 362 -11.59 32.36 -23.68
N LYS A 363 -11.35 32.06 -22.39
CA LYS A 363 -10.02 32.15 -21.78
C LYS A 363 -9.12 31.04 -22.30
N ILE A 364 -9.59 29.79 -22.31
CA ILE A 364 -8.85 28.63 -22.85
C ILE A 364 -8.54 28.86 -24.32
N ILE A 365 -9.50 29.34 -25.10
CA ILE A 365 -9.28 29.67 -26.53
C ILE A 365 -8.19 30.72 -26.68
N ASN A 366 -8.22 31.78 -25.88
CA ASN A 366 -7.19 32.82 -25.92
C ASN A 366 -5.82 32.28 -25.49
N TYR A 367 -5.75 31.47 -24.43
CA TYR A 367 -4.52 30.80 -23.99
C TYR A 367 -3.91 29.91 -25.08
N CYS A 368 -4.72 29.13 -25.79
CA CYS A 368 -4.27 28.33 -26.93
C CYS A 368 -3.70 29.21 -28.05
N ARG A 369 -4.36 30.33 -28.37
CA ARG A 369 -3.90 31.26 -29.42
C ARG A 369 -2.54 31.88 -29.11
N ILE A 370 -2.27 32.21 -27.85
CA ILE A 370 -0.99 32.83 -27.44
C ILE A 370 0.09 31.82 -27.05
N ALA A 371 -0.23 30.53 -26.91
CA ALA A 371 0.70 29.50 -26.40
C ALA A 371 2.00 29.42 -27.21
N SER A 372 1.92 29.49 -28.55
CA SER A 372 3.10 29.46 -29.43
C SER A 372 4.03 30.65 -29.20
N ARG A 373 3.45 31.84 -28.97
CA ARG A 373 4.22 33.05 -28.65
C ARG A 373 4.90 32.92 -27.30
N ASN A 374 4.15 32.55 -26.26
CA ASN A 374 4.69 32.35 -24.91
C ASN A 374 5.83 31.31 -24.88
N TYR A 375 5.72 30.24 -25.69
CA TYR A 375 6.77 29.24 -25.81
C TYR A 375 8.05 29.81 -26.42
N LYS A 376 7.93 30.60 -27.49
CA LYS A 376 9.09 31.27 -28.12
C LYS A 376 9.76 32.25 -27.16
N ASP A 377 8.98 33.06 -26.46
CA ASP A 377 9.48 34.03 -25.48
C ASP A 377 10.23 33.30 -24.33
N ALA A 378 9.70 32.17 -23.86
CA ALA A 378 10.35 31.34 -22.83
C ALA A 378 11.68 30.71 -23.32
N LEU A 379 11.76 30.28 -24.59
CA LEU A 379 12.99 29.77 -25.18
C LEU A 379 14.08 30.85 -25.28
N GLU A 380 13.72 32.07 -25.64
CA GLU A 380 14.66 33.20 -25.70
C GLU A 380 15.22 33.53 -24.32
N GLN A 381 14.36 33.65 -23.30
CA GLN A 381 14.80 33.88 -21.93
C GLN A 381 15.74 32.77 -21.41
N LYS A 382 15.47 31.51 -21.79
CA LYS A 382 16.32 30.38 -21.40
C LYS A 382 17.71 30.47 -22.07
N LYS A 383 17.78 30.88 -23.34
CA LYS A 383 19.04 31.15 -24.05
C LYS A 383 19.82 32.28 -23.40
N GLU A 384 19.18 33.38 -23.03
CA GLU A 384 19.82 34.51 -22.35
C GLU A 384 20.36 34.14 -20.97
N ARG A 385 19.57 33.44 -20.15
CA ARG A 385 20.02 32.94 -18.84
C ARG A 385 21.23 32.01 -18.96
N SER A 386 21.24 31.15 -19.98
CA SER A 386 22.36 30.24 -20.23
C SER A 386 23.62 31.04 -20.62
N LYS A 387 23.51 32.00 -21.55
CA LYS A 387 24.61 32.89 -21.94
C LYS A 387 25.17 33.68 -20.76
N ASN A 388 24.31 34.19 -19.88
CA ASN A 388 24.72 34.94 -18.69
C ASN A 388 25.40 34.04 -17.64
N TYR A 389 24.93 32.81 -17.45
CA TYR A 389 25.57 31.82 -16.58
C TYR A 389 26.95 31.40 -17.08
N PHE A 390 27.14 31.20 -18.38
CA PHE A 390 28.47 30.90 -18.94
C PHE A 390 29.43 32.09 -18.82
N ARG A 391 28.94 33.33 -18.96
CA ARG A 391 29.73 34.54 -18.72
C ARG A 391 30.17 34.67 -17.27
N SER A 392 29.33 34.32 -16.29
CA SER A 392 29.66 34.43 -14.86
C SER A 392 30.60 33.35 -14.34
N LYS A 393 30.90 32.31 -15.15
CA LYS A 393 31.79 31.19 -14.78
C LYS A 393 33.15 31.24 -15.48
N CYS A 394 33.31 32.15 -16.44
CA CYS A 394 34.57 32.45 -17.14
C CYS A 394 35.26 33.72 -16.62
N LEU A 395 34.71 34.32 -15.56
CA LEU A 395 35.36 35.26 -14.64
C LEU A 395 35.64 34.49 -13.35
#